data_AF-A0A6I3GZR2-F1
#
_entry.id   AF-A0A6I3GZR2-F1
#
_cell.length_a   1.000
_cell.length_b   1.000
_cell.length_c   1.000
_cell.angle_alpha   90.00
_cell.angle_beta   90.00
_cell.angle_gamma   90.00
#
_symmetry.space_group_name_H-M   'P 1'
#
loop_
_entity.id
_entity.type
_entity.pdbx_description
1 polymer ?
#
loop_
_entity_poly.entity_id
_entity_poly.type
_entity_poly.pdbx_seq_one_letter_code
_entity_poly.pdbx_strand_id
1 'polypeptide(L)'
;MRKFKSLKAAVFYRLLTSNPLNYRLGKSKGGSHKTLVAEGRLPINFTWHRSVEVSGHKVRQVLTERALLTEEEAYKLVHKIK
;
A
#
# COMPACT_ATOMS: atom_id res chain seq x y z
N MET A 1 -19.93 2.64 -3.30
CA MET A 1 -18.49 2.43 -3.04
C MET A 1 -18.28 1.93 -1.64
N ARG A 2 -17.44 0.92 -1.42
CA ARG A 2 -17.15 0.45 -0.06
C ARG A 2 -16.26 1.46 0.66
N LYS A 3 -16.51 1.71 1.95
CA LYS A 3 -15.71 2.66 2.75
C LYS A 3 -14.42 2.00 3.22
N PHE A 4 -13.29 2.39 2.64
CA PHE A 4 -11.97 1.95 3.08
C PHE A 4 -11.56 2.67 4.37
N LYS A 5 -10.96 1.94 5.32
CA LYS A 5 -10.36 2.54 6.52
C LYS A 5 -9.12 3.34 6.13
N SER A 6 -8.93 4.49 6.77
CA SER A 6 -7.63 5.16 6.76
C SER A 6 -6.62 4.32 7.54
N LEU A 7 -5.35 4.37 7.13
CA LEU A 7 -4.28 3.61 7.78
C LEU A 7 -3.10 4.53 8.08
N LYS A 8 -2.47 4.34 9.23
CA LYS A 8 -1.13 4.91 9.46
C LYS A 8 -0.19 4.43 8.36
N ALA A 9 0.64 5.33 7.82
CA ALA A 9 1.59 5.01 6.77
C ALA A 9 2.50 3.83 7.15
N ALA A 10 2.93 3.73 8.40
CA ALA A 10 3.67 2.57 8.89
C ALA A 10 2.90 1.23 8.80
N VAL A 11 1.59 1.24 9.03
CA VAL A 11 0.72 0.06 8.86
C VAL A 11 0.54 -0.24 7.38
N PHE A 12 0.28 0.78 6.57
CA PHE A 12 0.08 0.59 5.14
C PHE A 12 1.34 0.07 4.44
N TYR A 13 2.51 0.59 4.80
CA TYR A 13 3.80 0.08 4.34
C TYR A 13 3.95 -1.41 4.66
N ARG A 14 3.66 -1.81 5.91
CA ARG A 14 3.71 -3.23 6.32
C ARG A 14 2.76 -4.09 5.51
N LEU A 15 1.54 -3.61 5.25
CA LEU A 15 0.58 -4.32 4.40
C LEU A 15 1.11 -4.53 2.99
N LEU A 16 1.72 -3.51 2.37
CA LEU A 16 2.31 -3.62 1.04
C LEU A 16 3.48 -4.62 1.03
N THR A 17 4.33 -4.61 2.06
CA THR A 17 5.53 -5.45 2.10
C THR A 17 5.30 -6.87 2.66
N SER A 18 4.08 -7.21 3.05
CA SER A 18 3.73 -8.53 3.61
C SER A 18 2.96 -9.39 2.61
N ASN A 19 2.87 -10.69 2.88
CA ASN A 19 2.00 -11.60 2.13
C ASN A 19 0.53 -11.12 2.23
N PRO A 20 -0.23 -11.07 1.11
CA PRO A 20 0.10 -11.60 -0.22
C PRO A 20 0.70 -10.58 -1.21
N LEU A 21 0.91 -9.33 -0.80
CA LEU A 21 1.34 -8.26 -1.71
C LEU A 21 2.84 -8.31 -2.00
N ASN A 22 3.65 -8.70 -1.01
CA ASN A 22 5.08 -9.01 -1.13
C ASN A 22 5.91 -7.92 -1.83
N TYR A 23 5.52 -6.65 -1.71
CA TYR A 23 6.33 -5.56 -2.20
C TYR A 23 7.67 -5.48 -1.45
N ARG A 24 8.72 -5.19 -2.20
CA ARG A 24 10.08 -5.01 -1.68
C ARG A 24 10.57 -3.63 -2.03
N LEU A 25 11.54 -3.14 -1.27
CA LEU A 25 12.22 -1.91 -1.61
C LEU A 25 13.01 -2.13 -2.91
N GLY A 26 12.71 -1.34 -3.95
CA GLY A 26 13.50 -1.30 -5.18
C GLY A 26 14.85 -0.62 -4.96
N LYS A 27 15.58 -0.33 -6.04
CA LYS A 27 16.83 0.44 -5.97
C LYS A 27 16.53 1.84 -5.39
N SER A 28 16.89 2.05 -4.12
CA SER A 28 16.79 3.37 -3.48
C SER A 28 17.95 4.24 -3.96
N LYS A 29 17.65 5.45 -4.46
CA LYS A 29 18.67 6.45 -4.82
C LYS A 29 19.11 7.32 -3.62
N GLY A 30 18.77 6.91 -2.39
CA GLY A 30 18.90 7.75 -1.18
C GLY A 30 17.67 8.66 -1.00
N GLY A 31 17.37 9.01 0.27
CA GLY A 31 16.26 9.90 0.63
C GLY A 31 15.08 9.20 1.36
N SER A 32 14.07 9.99 1.70
CA SER A 32 12.86 9.55 2.43
C SER A 32 11.84 8.84 1.55
N HIS A 33 11.93 9.02 0.22
CA HIS A 33 11.02 8.40 -0.74
C HIS A 33 11.47 6.98 -1.07
N LYS A 34 10.51 6.06 -1.09
CA LYS A 34 10.75 4.64 -1.37
C LYS A 34 9.97 4.23 -2.59
N THR A 35 10.62 3.61 -3.57
CA THR A 35 9.91 2.90 -4.64
C THR A 35 9.80 1.44 -4.25
N LEU A 36 8.57 0.96 -4.13
CA LEU A 36 8.25 -0.43 -3.82
C LEU A 36 7.92 -1.18 -5.11
N VAL A 37 8.48 -2.38 -5.27
CA VAL A 37 8.28 -3.25 -6.43
C VAL A 37 7.85 -4.66 -5.99
N ALA A 38 6.98 -5.29 -6.77
CA ALA A 38 6.54 -6.66 -6.58
C ALA A 38 6.36 -7.29 -7.97
N GLU A 39 6.60 -8.60 -8.07
CA GLU A 39 6.33 -9.34 -9.30
C GLU A 39 4.83 -9.33 -9.63
N GLY A 40 4.50 -9.12 -10.91
CA GLY A 40 3.12 -9.06 -11.39
C GLY A 40 2.32 -7.82 -10.95
N ARG A 41 2.97 -6.81 -10.35
CA ARG A 41 2.31 -5.58 -9.88
C ARG A 41 3.06 -4.32 -10.34
N LEU A 42 2.37 -3.19 -10.35
CA LEU A 42 3.00 -1.93 -10.71
C LEU A 42 3.79 -1.34 -9.52
N PRO A 43 4.89 -0.60 -9.79
CA PRO A 43 5.64 0.07 -8.74
C PRO A 43 4.81 1.09 -7.96
N ILE A 44 5.05 1.18 -6.65
CA ILE A 44 4.43 2.15 -5.76
C ILE A 44 5.50 3.12 -5.27
N ASN A 45 5.32 4.41 -5.54
CA ASN A 45 6.11 5.47 -4.92
C ASN A 45 5.53 5.79 -3.54
N PHE A 46 6.16 5.26 -2.51
CA PHE A 46 5.79 5.45 -1.11
C PHE A 46 6.52 6.67 -0.54
N THR A 47 5.82 7.79 -0.47
CA THR A 47 6.35 9.10 -0.04
C THR A 47 5.88 9.52 1.37
N TRP A 48 5.08 8.69 2.03
CA TRP A 48 4.51 9.03 3.34
C TRP A 48 5.51 8.81 4.48
N HIS A 49 5.60 9.79 5.39
CA HIS A 49 6.28 9.62 6.67
C HIS A 49 5.51 8.64 7.56
N ARG A 50 6.21 7.82 8.36
CA ARG A 50 5.62 6.70 9.12
C ARG A 50 4.43 7.10 10.03
N SER A 51 4.42 8.33 10.56
CA SER A 51 3.42 8.84 11.51
C SER A 51 2.11 9.33 10.87
N VAL A 52 2.12 9.64 9.57
CA VAL A 52 0.97 10.24 8.89
C VAL A 52 -0.12 9.21 8.65
N GLU A 53 -1.36 9.69 8.57
CA GLU A 53 -2.48 8.87 8.16
C GLU A 53 -2.68 8.98 6.64
N VAL A 54 -2.80 7.82 5.99
CA VAL A 54 -3.15 7.70 4.57
C VAL A 54 -4.66 7.48 4.50
N SER A 55 -5.36 8.38 3.80
CA SER A 55 -6.82 8.31 3.70
C SER A 55 -7.29 7.03 3.04
N GLY A 56 -8.45 6.51 3.46
CA GLY A 56 -9.04 5.31 2.87
C GLY A 56 -9.20 5.37 1.35
N HIS A 57 -9.50 6.56 0.80
CA HIS A 57 -9.53 6.78 -0.65
C HIS A 57 -8.17 6.48 -1.30
N LYS A 58 -7.08 6.97 -0.69
CA LYS A 58 -5.72 6.77 -1.21
C LYS A 58 -5.25 5.32 -1.02
N VAL A 59 -5.60 4.67 0.09
CA VAL A 59 -5.36 3.24 0.31
C VAL A 59 -6.03 2.42 -0.79
N ARG A 60 -7.33 2.64 -1.06
CA ARG A 60 -8.05 2.00 -2.16
C ARG A 60 -7.32 2.21 -3.48
N GLN A 61 -7.04 3.47 -3.81
CA GLN A 61 -6.40 3.86 -5.06
C GLN A 61 -5.11 3.09 -5.31
N VAL A 62 -4.21 3.05 -4.32
CA VAL A 62 -2.93 2.36 -4.46
C VAL A 62 -3.13 0.84 -4.62
N LEU A 63 -4.04 0.24 -3.87
CA LEU A 63 -4.29 -1.21 -3.93
C LEU A 63 -4.91 -1.65 -5.27
N THR A 64 -5.84 -0.86 -5.82
CA THR A 64 -6.48 -1.21 -7.09
C THR A 64 -5.63 -0.82 -8.29
N GLU A 65 -5.07 0.39 -8.31
CA GLU A 65 -4.37 0.92 -9.48
C GLU A 65 -2.90 0.47 -9.56
N ARG A 66 -2.26 0.14 -8.43
CA ARG A 66 -0.84 -0.26 -8.42
C ARG A 66 -0.65 -1.72 -8.05
N ALA A 67 -1.34 -2.17 -7.00
CA ALA A 67 -1.28 -3.57 -6.61
C ALA A 67 -2.20 -4.46 -7.45
N LEU A 68 -2.98 -3.90 -8.38
CA LEU A 68 -3.84 -4.63 -9.32
C LEU A 68 -4.83 -5.58 -8.63
N LEU A 69 -5.25 -5.25 -7.41
CA LEU A 69 -6.31 -5.97 -6.72
C LEU A 69 -7.66 -5.50 -7.23
N THR A 70 -8.64 -6.39 -7.19
CA THR A 70 -10.05 -5.98 -7.26
C THR A 70 -10.42 -5.14 -6.03
N GLU A 71 -11.46 -4.31 -6.14
CA GLU A 71 -11.95 -3.52 -4.99
C GLU A 71 -12.35 -4.43 -3.82
N GLU A 72 -12.88 -5.62 -4.09
CA GLU A 72 -13.27 -6.59 -3.07
C GLU A 72 -12.06 -7.17 -2.30
N GLU A 73 -11.02 -7.60 -3.01
CA GLU A 73 -9.79 -8.12 -2.40
C GLU A 73 -9.09 -7.04 -1.58
N ALA A 74 -8.97 -5.83 -2.14
CA ALA A 74 -8.40 -4.69 -1.43
C ALA A 74 -9.18 -4.38 -0.16
N TYR A 75 -10.52 -4.40 -0.22
CA TYR A 75 -11.38 -4.14 0.92
C TYR A 75 -11.20 -5.19 2.03
N LYS A 76 -11.25 -6.48 1.67
CA LYS A 76 -11.03 -7.61 2.60
C LYS A 76 -9.67 -7.52 3.26
N LEU A 77 -8.62 -7.23 2.48
CA LEU A 77 -7.25 -7.13 2.98
C LEU A 77 -7.09 -6.03 4.02
N VAL A 78 -7.61 -4.82 3.72
CA VAL A 78 -7.52 -3.68 4.64
C VAL A 78 -8.30 -3.92 5.93
N HIS A 79 -9.45 -4.58 5.86
CA HIS A 79 -10.32 -4.82 7.02
C HIS A 79 -9.90 -6.03 7.87
N LYS A 80 -9.00 -6.88 7.37
CA LYS A 80 -8.39 -7.98 8.14
C LYS A 80 -7.33 -7.49 9.13
N ILE A 81 -6.78 -6.29 8.94
CA ILE A 81 -5.82 -5.70 9.86
C ILE A 81 -6.55 -5.40 11.19
N LYS A 82 -6.07 -6.02 12.27
CA LYS A 82 -6.49 -5.73 13.65
C LYS A 82 -5.90 -4.41 14.14
#